data_AF-A0AAT9FHJ9-F1
#
_entry.id   AF-A0AAT9FHJ9-F1
#
_cell.length_a   1.000
_cell.length_b   1.000
_cell.length_c   1.000
_cell.angle_alpha   90.00
_cell.angle_beta   90.00
_cell.angle_gamma   90.00
#
_symmetry.space_group_name_H-M   'P 1'
#
loop_
_entity.id
_entity.type
_entity.pdbx_description
1 polymer ?
#
loop_
_entity_poly.entity_id
_entity_poly.type
_entity_poly.pdbx_seq_one_letter_code
_entity_poly.pdbx_strand_id
1 'polypeptide(L)'
;MKLKTITTLAVASLGISAAQAATVTWQGGTGNWLGNANWDVGGAANQNVPDQTANDDNIVISTGDITYNPGGDLGLNWGGSNLTLAGGSVTQTVTNWTRFTGSGTFMVSGGIFTTSSTNVQFGESSVDSASLIITSGAFNHVGAGEFKVRNGNTVTVDGGSLSSRFFSIGDFGGSNIDLLSGSINLTDGSIGNNGIFTSGGSDSINFSTGSTGVFHVGNINVADATAAYLASDKVRVNGDTNDALLQVISDGAGGVNISVVPEPSSAALLGLGGLALILRRRK
;
A
#
# COMPACT_ATOMS: atom_id res chain seq x y z
N MET A 1 -25.44 -46.46 -23.27
CA MET A 1 -25.08 -45.03 -23.16
C MET A 1 -26.14 -44.33 -22.31
N LYS A 2 -25.84 -43.90 -21.07
CA LYS A 2 -26.65 -42.98 -20.24
C LYS A 2 -25.97 -42.85 -18.85
N LEU A 3 -24.84 -42.13 -18.79
CA LEU A 3 -24.17 -41.81 -17.53
C LEU A 3 -23.19 -40.62 -17.68
N LYS A 4 -23.62 -39.53 -18.33
CA LYS A 4 -22.77 -38.33 -18.53
C LYS A 4 -23.40 -37.00 -18.12
N THR A 5 -24.62 -37.00 -17.57
CA THR A 5 -25.39 -35.75 -17.36
C THR A 5 -25.57 -35.36 -15.88
N ILE A 6 -25.14 -36.18 -14.93
CA ILE A 6 -25.36 -35.91 -13.48
C ILE A 6 -24.15 -35.23 -12.80
N THR A 7 -22.94 -35.33 -13.37
CA THR A 7 -21.72 -34.77 -12.73
C THR A 7 -21.54 -33.27 -12.94
N THR A 8 -22.26 -32.65 -13.88
CA THR A 8 -22.11 -31.22 -14.21
C THR A 8 -22.96 -30.30 -13.31
N LEU A 9 -23.92 -30.84 -12.55
CA LEU A 9 -24.80 -30.04 -11.69
C LEU A 9 -24.25 -29.82 -10.28
N ALA A 10 -23.26 -30.61 -9.84
CA ALA A 10 -22.66 -30.51 -8.50
C ALA A 10 -21.52 -29.48 -8.39
N VAL A 11 -21.06 -28.90 -9.51
CA VAL A 11 -19.99 -27.88 -9.51
C VAL A 11 -20.54 -26.45 -9.53
N ALA A 12 -21.83 -26.26 -9.84
CA ALA A 12 -22.46 -24.94 -9.87
C ALA A 12 -22.87 -24.40 -8.48
N SER A 13 -22.88 -25.24 -7.43
CA SER A 13 -23.33 -24.85 -6.09
C SER A 13 -22.22 -24.39 -5.13
N LEU A 14 -20.96 -24.31 -5.59
CA LEU A 14 -19.83 -23.81 -4.80
C LEU A 14 -19.51 -22.32 -5.06
N GLY A 15 -20.28 -21.66 -5.91
CA GLY A 15 -20.05 -20.25 -6.30
C GLY A 15 -20.97 -19.24 -5.63
N ILE A 16 -21.81 -19.63 -4.67
CA ILE A 16 -22.58 -18.65 -3.89
C ILE A 16 -21.61 -18.04 -2.87
N SER A 17 -20.91 -16.99 -3.29
CA SER A 17 -20.28 -16.03 -2.39
C SER A 17 -21.39 -15.40 -1.55
N ALA A 18 -21.75 -16.04 -0.43
CA ALA A 18 -22.60 -15.42 0.55
C ALA A 18 -21.93 -14.13 1.00
N ALA A 19 -22.61 -12.99 0.86
CA ALA A 19 -22.16 -11.75 1.45
C ALA A 19 -22.02 -11.98 2.96
N GLN A 20 -20.78 -12.10 3.44
CA GLN A 20 -20.52 -12.24 4.87
C GLN A 20 -20.68 -10.84 5.48
N ALA A 21 -21.49 -10.74 6.52
CA ALA A 21 -21.57 -9.50 7.29
C ALA A 21 -20.18 -9.12 7.80
N ALA A 22 -19.86 -7.82 7.76
CA ALA A 22 -18.57 -7.35 8.23
C ALA A 22 -18.41 -7.62 9.73
N THR A 23 -17.32 -8.27 10.11
CA THR A 23 -16.99 -8.49 11.52
C THR A 23 -16.03 -7.39 11.98
N VAL A 24 -16.58 -6.42 12.72
CA VAL A 24 -15.85 -5.27 13.27
C VAL A 24 -15.68 -5.44 14.77
N THR A 25 -14.43 -5.45 15.23
CA THR A 25 -14.09 -5.33 16.65
C THR A 25 -13.61 -3.92 16.91
N TRP A 26 -14.13 -3.27 17.94
CA TRP A 26 -13.73 -1.93 18.35
C TRP A 26 -13.38 -1.94 19.84
N GLN A 27 -12.20 -1.42 20.17
CA GLN A 27 -11.68 -1.29 21.53
C GLN A 27 -11.21 0.15 21.76
N GLY A 28 -11.99 0.96 22.47
CA GLY A 28 -11.66 2.35 22.80
C GLY A 28 -12.89 3.24 22.96
N GLY A 29 -12.67 4.45 23.51
CA GLY A 29 -13.65 5.54 23.59
C GLY A 29 -14.97 5.27 24.34
N THR A 30 -15.78 6.33 24.47
CA THR A 30 -17.23 6.21 24.72
C THR A 30 -17.95 6.72 23.47
N GLY A 31 -18.76 5.89 22.81
CA GLY A 31 -19.43 6.31 21.58
C GLY A 31 -19.93 5.11 20.77
N ASN A 32 -20.24 5.32 19.49
CA ASN A 32 -20.48 4.24 18.56
C ASN A 32 -19.66 4.50 17.27
N TRP A 33 -18.55 3.78 17.07
CA TRP A 33 -17.86 3.74 15.77
C TRP A 33 -18.83 3.31 14.65
N LEU A 34 -19.81 2.48 15.01
CA LEU A 34 -20.90 1.96 14.18
C LEU A 34 -22.19 2.76 14.37
N GLY A 35 -22.12 4.03 14.81
CA GLY A 35 -23.29 4.93 14.88
C GLY A 35 -23.98 4.97 13.51
N ASN A 36 -25.32 4.91 13.52
CA ASN A 36 -26.27 4.57 12.45
C ASN A 36 -26.20 5.38 11.12
N ALA A 37 -25.02 5.82 10.68
CA ALA A 37 -24.82 6.66 9.49
C ALA A 37 -23.62 6.24 8.63
N ASN A 38 -22.69 5.41 9.14
CA ASN A 38 -21.44 5.11 8.43
C ASN A 38 -21.51 3.87 7.51
N TRP A 39 -22.69 3.25 7.40
CA TRP A 39 -22.97 1.99 6.70
C TRP A 39 -24.46 2.00 6.33
N ASP A 40 -24.84 2.07 5.05
CA ASP A 40 -26.20 2.38 4.55
C ASP A 40 -27.35 2.41 5.59
N VAL A 41 -27.69 3.59 6.09
CA VAL A 41 -28.97 3.84 6.78
C VAL A 41 -29.53 5.15 6.25
N GLY A 42 -30.51 5.04 5.35
CA GLY A 42 -31.11 6.17 4.68
C GLY A 42 -31.55 7.29 5.63
N GLY A 43 -31.02 8.50 5.40
CA GLY A 43 -31.80 9.72 5.64
C GLY A 43 -31.28 10.79 6.61
N ALA A 44 -30.01 10.83 7.03
CA ALA A 44 -29.52 11.98 7.80
C ALA A 44 -28.12 12.45 7.37
N ALA A 45 -28.04 13.72 6.96
CA ALA A 45 -26.82 14.43 6.60
C ALA A 45 -26.01 14.76 7.87
N ASN A 46 -24.70 14.52 7.82
CA ASN A 46 -23.66 14.85 8.80
C ASN A 46 -23.52 13.89 9.98
N GLN A 47 -22.75 12.82 9.80
CA GLN A 47 -22.12 12.09 10.92
C GLN A 47 -20.68 11.73 10.55
N ASN A 48 -19.75 12.08 11.44
CA ASN A 48 -18.32 11.86 11.29
C ASN A 48 -17.97 10.43 11.76
N VAL A 49 -17.13 9.73 11.00
CA VAL A 49 -16.28 8.62 11.51
C VAL A 49 -15.16 9.26 12.33
N PRO A 50 -14.48 8.45 13.16
CA PRO A 50 -14.72 8.25 14.59
C PRO A 50 -14.74 9.58 15.35
N ASP A 51 -15.09 9.52 16.62
CA ASP A 51 -15.08 10.67 17.51
C ASP A 51 -13.79 11.51 17.33
N GLN A 52 -13.94 12.76 16.87
CA GLN A 52 -12.82 13.68 16.65
C GLN A 52 -12.18 14.14 17.97
N THR A 53 -12.69 13.65 19.09
CA THR A 53 -12.16 13.91 20.42
C THR A 53 -11.06 12.91 20.75
N ALA A 54 -10.09 13.32 21.56
CA ALA A 54 -8.77 12.73 21.77
C ALA A 54 -8.73 11.31 22.42
N ASN A 55 -9.67 10.43 22.10
CA ASN A 55 -9.71 9.06 22.57
C ASN A 55 -9.04 8.15 21.54
N ASP A 56 -8.07 7.36 22.00
CA ASP A 56 -7.43 6.35 21.17
C ASP A 56 -8.37 5.15 20.99
N ASP A 57 -8.70 4.84 19.73
CA ASP A 57 -9.55 3.71 19.36
C ASP A 57 -8.78 2.66 18.57
N ASN A 58 -9.04 1.38 18.80
CA ASN A 58 -8.48 0.27 18.01
C ASN A 58 -9.59 -0.49 17.29
N ILE A 59 -9.51 -0.56 15.97
CA ILE A 59 -10.56 -1.12 15.11
C ILE A 59 -9.96 -2.20 14.26
N VAL A 60 -10.64 -3.35 14.24
CA VAL A 60 -10.25 -4.50 13.44
C VAL A 60 -11.46 -4.95 12.63
N ILE A 61 -11.30 -4.95 11.31
CA ILE A 61 -12.26 -5.47 10.36
C ILE A 61 -11.69 -6.79 9.84
N SER A 62 -12.26 -7.88 10.33
CA SER A 62 -11.71 -9.23 10.10
C SER A 62 -12.32 -9.95 8.90
N THR A 63 -13.57 -9.64 8.54
CA THR A 63 -14.27 -10.20 7.38
C THR A 63 -15.31 -9.21 6.84
N GLY A 64 -15.87 -9.51 5.67
CA GLY A 64 -16.98 -8.79 5.04
C GLY A 64 -16.59 -7.45 4.44
N ASP A 65 -17.54 -6.83 3.75
CA ASP A 65 -17.33 -5.59 3.01
C ASP A 65 -18.02 -4.41 3.69
N ILE A 66 -17.32 -3.28 3.68
CA ILE A 66 -17.72 -2.03 4.29
C ILE A 66 -17.76 -0.97 3.21
N THR A 67 -18.91 -0.33 3.03
CA THR A 67 -19.01 0.85 2.16
C THR A 67 -19.09 2.10 3.00
N TYR A 68 -18.06 2.94 2.89
CA TYR A 68 -18.02 4.26 3.51
C TYR A 68 -18.51 5.32 2.52
N ASN A 69 -19.70 5.87 2.76
CA ASN A 69 -20.34 6.87 1.90
C ASN A 69 -20.77 8.12 2.70
N PRO A 70 -19.84 8.84 3.36
CA PRO A 70 -20.18 9.99 4.19
C PRO A 70 -20.47 11.25 3.38
N GLY A 71 -20.95 12.28 4.08
CA GLY A 71 -20.93 13.66 3.60
C GLY A 71 -19.58 14.38 3.73
N GLY A 72 -18.52 13.74 4.24
CA GLY A 72 -17.23 14.37 4.58
C GLY A 72 -15.99 13.49 4.38
N ASP A 73 -14.85 13.93 4.91
CA ASP A 73 -13.57 13.21 4.82
C ASP A 73 -13.59 11.90 5.63
N LEU A 74 -12.88 10.86 5.18
CA LEU A 74 -12.53 9.73 6.03
C LEU A 74 -11.31 10.14 6.84
N GLY A 75 -11.41 10.18 8.17
CA GLY A 75 -10.30 10.59 9.04
C GLY A 75 -10.03 9.58 10.14
N LEU A 76 -8.76 9.21 10.36
CA LEU A 76 -8.28 8.76 11.68
C LEU A 76 -7.45 9.91 12.24
N ASN A 77 -8.13 10.97 12.67
CA ASN A 77 -7.52 12.30 12.61
C ASN A 77 -7.09 12.92 13.95
N TRP A 78 -7.32 12.30 15.11
CA TRP A 78 -7.01 12.97 16.39
C TRP A 78 -6.68 11.97 17.49
N GLY A 79 -5.40 11.61 17.63
CA GLY A 79 -4.89 10.70 18.67
C GLY A 79 -4.05 9.55 18.11
N GLY A 80 -3.97 8.47 18.87
CA GLY A 80 -3.30 7.21 18.54
C GLY A 80 -4.24 6.12 18.03
N SER A 81 -5.37 6.48 17.43
CA SER A 81 -6.36 5.53 16.93
C SER A 81 -5.83 4.69 15.76
N ASN A 82 -6.13 3.39 15.77
CA ASN A 82 -5.64 2.41 14.82
C ASN A 82 -6.80 1.74 14.07
N LEU A 83 -6.61 1.53 12.77
CA LEU A 83 -7.51 0.77 11.91
C LEU A 83 -6.78 -0.41 11.28
N THR A 84 -7.30 -1.62 11.45
CA THR A 84 -6.74 -2.84 10.91
C THR A 84 -7.75 -3.53 9.99
N LEU A 85 -7.35 -3.79 8.75
CA LEU A 85 -8.08 -4.65 7.81
C LEU A 85 -7.41 -6.03 7.77
N ALA A 86 -7.86 -6.94 8.63
CA ALA A 86 -7.32 -8.28 8.80
C ALA A 86 -7.90 -9.31 7.82
N GLY A 87 -8.91 -8.92 7.04
CA GLY A 87 -9.51 -9.80 6.03
C GLY A 87 -10.78 -9.23 5.38
N GLY A 88 -11.45 -8.25 6.01
CA GLY A 88 -12.55 -7.54 5.38
C GLY A 88 -12.10 -6.37 4.50
N SER A 89 -13.02 -5.81 3.71
CA SER A 89 -12.73 -4.70 2.80
C SER A 89 -13.42 -3.41 3.24
N VAL A 90 -12.81 -2.26 2.95
CA VAL A 90 -13.43 -0.94 3.09
C VAL A 90 -13.34 -0.23 1.76
N THR A 91 -14.48 0.21 1.26
CA THR A 91 -14.58 1.03 0.04
C THR A 91 -15.15 2.39 0.39
N GLN A 92 -14.35 3.45 0.21
CA GLN A 92 -14.84 4.82 0.23
C GLN A 92 -15.32 5.22 -1.16
N THR A 93 -16.61 5.55 -1.29
CA THR A 93 -17.26 5.80 -2.58
C THR A 93 -17.33 7.27 -2.98
N VAL A 94 -17.05 8.20 -2.06
CA VAL A 94 -17.11 9.65 -2.30
C VAL A 94 -15.72 10.26 -2.50
N THR A 95 -15.66 11.33 -3.30
CA THR A 95 -14.42 12.03 -3.71
C THR A 95 -13.80 12.95 -2.64
N ASN A 96 -14.18 12.78 -1.37
CA ASN A 96 -13.64 13.55 -0.24
C ASN A 96 -12.19 13.13 0.05
N TRP A 97 -11.57 13.64 1.11
CA TRP A 97 -10.21 13.22 1.48
C TRP A 97 -10.23 11.93 2.30
N THR A 98 -9.12 11.20 2.25
CA THR A 98 -8.77 10.17 3.23
C THR A 98 -7.58 10.71 4.02
N ARG A 99 -7.72 10.94 5.33
CA ARG A 99 -6.71 11.59 6.16
C ARG A 99 -6.36 10.76 7.38
N PHE A 100 -5.07 10.65 7.65
CA PHE A 100 -4.52 9.97 8.81
C PHE A 100 -3.54 10.94 9.47
N THR A 101 -3.85 11.42 10.67
CA THR A 101 -3.04 12.39 11.41
C THR A 101 -2.90 11.95 12.87
N GLY A 102 -2.14 12.68 13.68
CA GLY A 102 -1.76 12.22 15.02
C GLY A 102 -0.73 11.10 14.94
N SER A 103 -0.86 10.07 15.77
CA SER A 103 0.08 8.94 15.88
C SER A 103 -0.57 7.59 15.57
N GLY A 104 -1.68 7.60 14.83
CA GLY A 104 -2.44 6.41 14.50
C GLY A 104 -1.79 5.52 13.44
N THR A 105 -2.13 4.23 13.47
CA THR A 105 -1.67 3.23 12.49
C THR A 105 -2.84 2.70 11.68
N PHE A 106 -2.72 2.78 10.35
CA PHE A 106 -3.56 2.03 9.43
C PHE A 106 -2.79 0.78 8.99
N MET A 107 -3.24 -0.40 9.42
CA MET A 107 -2.71 -1.68 8.98
C MET A 107 -3.63 -2.41 7.98
N VAL A 108 -3.08 -2.88 6.86
CA VAL A 108 -3.71 -3.84 5.95
C VAL A 108 -2.95 -5.17 6.07
N SER A 109 -3.61 -6.19 6.62
CA SER A 109 -3.00 -7.48 6.97
C SER A 109 -3.76 -8.68 6.39
N GLY A 110 -4.67 -8.44 5.45
CA GLY A 110 -5.44 -9.46 4.74
C GLY A 110 -6.62 -8.90 3.97
N GLY A 111 -7.07 -7.70 4.33
CA GLY A 111 -8.21 -7.02 3.71
C GLY A 111 -7.87 -6.17 2.48
N ILE A 112 -8.84 -5.38 2.04
CA ILE A 112 -8.69 -4.44 0.94
C ILE A 112 -9.23 -3.08 1.35
N PHE A 113 -8.42 -2.04 1.28
CA PHE A 113 -8.90 -0.66 1.32
C PHE A 113 -8.97 -0.12 -0.10
N THR A 114 -10.11 0.41 -0.52
CA THR A 114 -10.25 1.12 -1.80
C THR A 114 -10.85 2.49 -1.56
N THR A 115 -10.22 3.53 -2.09
CA THR A 115 -10.75 4.89 -1.99
C THR A 115 -10.68 5.62 -3.33
N SER A 116 -11.79 6.24 -3.70
CA SER A 116 -11.88 7.21 -4.78
C SER A 116 -11.62 8.63 -4.31
N SER A 117 -11.15 8.81 -3.07
CA SER A 117 -10.82 10.11 -2.49
C SER A 117 -9.95 10.92 -3.41
N THR A 118 -10.16 12.24 -3.48
CA THR A 118 -9.25 13.07 -4.27
C THR A 118 -7.83 12.97 -3.72
N ASN A 119 -7.64 13.05 -2.41
CA ASN A 119 -6.32 12.88 -1.79
C ASN A 119 -6.38 11.85 -0.68
N VAL A 120 -5.32 11.05 -0.58
CA VAL A 120 -4.99 10.25 0.60
C VAL A 120 -3.79 10.92 1.26
N GLN A 121 -3.83 11.14 2.57
CA GLN A 121 -2.77 11.86 3.27
C GLN A 121 -2.45 11.22 4.62
N PHE A 122 -1.15 11.03 4.85
CA PHE A 122 -0.56 10.69 6.14
C PHE A 122 0.24 11.89 6.66
N GLY A 123 -0.28 12.52 7.72
CA GLY A 123 0.25 13.74 8.36
C GLY A 123 -0.36 15.04 7.82
N GLU A 124 -0.76 15.96 8.71
CA GLU A 124 -1.19 17.34 8.42
C GLU A 124 -0.24 18.40 8.98
N SER A 125 0.52 18.05 10.01
CA SER A 125 1.36 18.96 10.79
C SER A 125 2.74 18.36 11.06
N SER A 126 3.64 19.20 11.59
CA SER A 126 5.01 18.77 11.88
C SER A 126 5.16 17.82 13.08
N VAL A 127 4.06 17.52 13.78
CA VAL A 127 4.06 16.64 14.97
C VAL A 127 3.36 15.30 14.72
N ASP A 128 2.76 15.12 13.55
CA ASP A 128 2.11 13.87 13.19
C ASP A 128 3.13 12.77 12.89
N SER A 129 2.80 11.55 13.29
CA SER A 129 3.59 10.33 13.15
C SER A 129 2.72 9.13 12.77
N ALA A 130 1.66 9.39 11.99
CA ALA A 130 0.79 8.36 11.46
C ALA A 130 1.55 7.41 10.53
N SER A 131 1.07 6.16 10.46
CA SER A 131 1.69 5.14 9.61
C SER A 131 0.68 4.33 8.81
N LEU A 132 1.07 3.92 7.61
CA LEU A 132 0.43 2.87 6.83
C LEU A 132 1.33 1.65 6.79
N ILE A 133 0.82 0.49 7.20
CA ILE A 133 1.55 -0.77 7.17
C ILE A 133 0.75 -1.79 6.36
N ILE A 134 1.34 -2.31 5.29
CA ILE A 134 0.74 -3.34 4.44
C ILE A 134 1.58 -4.61 4.55
N THR A 135 1.04 -5.63 5.22
CA THR A 135 1.70 -6.94 5.36
C THR A 135 1.05 -8.00 4.46
N SER A 136 -0.21 -7.80 4.08
CA SER A 136 -0.88 -8.51 3.00
C SER A 136 -2.12 -7.74 2.56
N GLY A 137 -2.87 -8.23 1.56
CA GLY A 137 -4.03 -7.52 1.05
C GLY A 137 -3.67 -6.36 0.12
N ALA A 138 -4.52 -5.32 0.05
CA ALA A 138 -4.30 -4.19 -0.86
C ALA A 138 -4.79 -2.85 -0.29
N PHE A 139 -4.05 -1.78 -0.59
CA PHE A 139 -4.49 -0.39 -0.46
C PHE A 139 -4.55 0.24 -1.85
N ASN A 140 -5.77 0.54 -2.33
CA ASN A 140 -6.04 1.05 -3.66
C ASN A 140 -6.54 2.49 -3.60
N HIS A 141 -5.67 3.45 -3.93
CA HIS A 141 -6.06 4.82 -4.22
C HIS A 141 -6.37 4.95 -5.71
N VAL A 142 -7.66 4.93 -6.05
CA VAL A 142 -8.15 5.03 -7.45
C VAL A 142 -8.61 6.45 -7.80
N GLY A 143 -8.52 7.37 -6.84
CA GLY A 143 -8.82 8.78 -7.03
C GLY A 143 -7.81 9.49 -7.94
N ALA A 144 -8.19 10.68 -8.39
CA ALA A 144 -7.39 11.47 -9.33
C ALA A 144 -6.35 12.38 -8.65
N GLY A 145 -6.36 12.59 -7.34
CA GLY A 145 -5.31 13.41 -6.72
C GLY A 145 -4.16 12.55 -6.24
N GLU A 146 -3.63 12.90 -5.08
CA GLU A 146 -2.32 12.46 -4.64
C GLU A 146 -2.42 11.52 -3.43
N PHE A 147 -1.53 10.54 -3.37
CA PHE A 147 -1.20 9.83 -2.14
C PHE A 147 -0.01 10.54 -1.48
N LYS A 148 -0.22 11.15 -0.33
CA LYS A 148 0.74 12.02 0.34
C LYS A 148 1.29 11.39 1.61
N VAL A 149 2.61 11.41 1.75
CA VAL A 149 3.33 11.04 2.98
C VAL A 149 4.15 12.25 3.40
N ARG A 150 3.88 12.78 4.59
CA ARG A 150 4.36 14.10 5.02
C ARG A 150 5.19 13.98 6.29
N ASN A 151 6.14 14.89 6.50
CA ASN A 151 6.83 15.13 7.77
C ASN A 151 7.00 13.89 8.69
N GLY A 152 7.91 12.97 8.36
CA GLY A 152 8.24 11.82 9.21
C GLY A 152 7.14 10.76 9.37
N ASN A 153 5.98 10.92 8.74
CA ASN A 153 4.98 9.86 8.62
C ASN A 153 5.55 8.77 7.72
N THR A 154 5.13 7.53 7.95
CA THR A 154 5.75 6.36 7.31
C THR A 154 4.74 5.52 6.56
N VAL A 155 5.19 4.92 5.46
CA VAL A 155 4.46 3.86 4.78
C VAL A 155 5.39 2.69 4.61
N THR A 156 4.96 1.51 5.02
CA THR A 156 5.72 0.28 4.89
C THR A 156 4.90 -0.75 4.12
N VAL A 157 5.48 -1.28 3.04
CA VAL A 157 4.95 -2.39 2.27
C VAL A 157 5.86 -3.59 2.49
N ASP A 158 5.40 -4.54 3.28
CA ASP A 158 6.05 -5.82 3.57
C ASP A 158 5.08 -6.97 3.24
N GLY A 159 4.63 -6.95 1.99
CA GLY A 159 3.64 -7.85 1.44
C GLY A 159 2.47 -7.08 0.83
N GLY A 160 1.50 -7.81 0.26
CA GLY A 160 0.33 -7.19 -0.36
C GLY A 160 0.68 -6.18 -1.47
N SER A 161 -0.18 -5.16 -1.62
CA SER A 161 0.05 -4.08 -2.57
C SER A 161 -0.42 -2.69 -2.10
N LEU A 162 0.33 -1.66 -2.49
CA LEU A 162 -0.09 -0.25 -2.50
C LEU A 162 -0.26 0.20 -3.95
N SER A 163 -1.36 0.86 -4.28
CA SER A 163 -1.59 1.42 -5.62
C SER A 163 -2.03 2.87 -5.53
N SER A 164 -1.41 3.73 -6.33
CA SER A 164 -1.83 5.13 -6.51
C SER A 164 -1.45 5.60 -7.90
N ARG A 165 -2.15 6.62 -8.39
CA ARG A 165 -1.75 7.32 -9.61
C ARG A 165 -0.59 8.27 -9.39
N PHE A 166 -0.44 8.77 -8.17
CA PHE A 166 0.54 9.79 -7.83
C PHE A 166 0.97 9.68 -6.37
N PHE A 167 2.27 9.76 -6.13
CA PHE A 167 2.87 9.82 -4.80
C PHE A 167 3.51 11.19 -4.57
N SER A 168 3.13 11.86 -3.48
CA SER A 168 3.83 13.04 -2.96
C SER A 168 4.53 12.66 -1.66
N ILE A 169 5.86 12.64 -1.66
CA ILE A 169 6.68 12.19 -0.55
C ILE A 169 7.47 13.37 0.00
N GLY A 170 7.31 13.61 1.30
CA GLY A 170 8.11 14.55 2.06
C GLY A 170 7.55 15.97 2.14
N ASP A 171 6.32 16.24 1.70
CA ASP A 171 5.69 17.54 1.96
C ASP A 171 5.87 17.88 3.46
N PHE A 172 6.51 19.03 3.74
CA PHE A 172 6.82 19.53 5.09
C PHE A 172 7.89 18.77 5.90
N GLY A 173 8.70 17.89 5.29
CA GLY A 173 9.86 17.27 5.94
C GLY A 173 10.13 15.85 5.49
N GLY A 174 11.30 15.32 5.87
CA GLY A 174 11.78 14.01 5.44
C GLY A 174 10.74 12.89 5.63
N SER A 175 10.36 12.18 4.56
CA SER A 175 9.43 11.05 4.61
C SER A 175 9.84 9.96 3.63
N ASN A 176 9.55 8.70 3.93
CA ASN A 176 9.87 7.58 3.05
C ASN A 176 8.70 6.61 2.94
N ILE A 177 8.64 5.93 1.79
CA ILE A 177 7.82 4.73 1.59
C ILE A 177 8.79 3.55 1.51
N ASP A 178 8.81 2.72 2.54
CA ASP A 178 9.69 1.56 2.61
C ASP A 178 9.05 0.34 1.95
N LEU A 179 9.78 -0.30 1.04
CA LEU A 179 9.37 -1.49 0.30
C LEU A 179 10.28 -2.68 0.63
N LEU A 180 9.79 -3.55 1.52
CA LEU A 180 10.48 -4.73 2.02
C LEU A 180 10.12 -5.97 1.19
N SER A 181 8.83 -6.13 0.88
CA SER A 181 8.27 -7.18 0.03
C SER A 181 6.92 -6.73 -0.56
N GLY A 182 6.26 -7.54 -1.40
CA GLY A 182 4.99 -7.13 -2.04
C GLY A 182 5.17 -6.17 -3.22
N SER A 183 4.20 -5.27 -3.45
CA SER A 183 4.30 -4.31 -4.55
C SER A 183 3.80 -2.90 -4.25
N ILE A 184 4.46 -1.91 -4.85
CA ILE A 184 3.93 -0.56 -5.02
C ILE A 184 3.61 -0.39 -6.50
N ASN A 185 2.45 0.14 -6.82
CA ASN A 185 1.95 0.28 -8.19
C ASN A 185 1.66 1.76 -8.45
N LEU A 186 2.49 2.38 -9.29
CA LEU A 186 2.24 3.70 -9.85
C LEU A 186 1.52 3.52 -11.18
N THR A 187 0.21 3.77 -11.21
CA THR A 187 -0.61 3.40 -12.37
C THR A 187 -0.44 4.31 -13.58
N ASP A 188 0.15 5.49 -13.40
CA ASP A 188 0.35 6.48 -14.46
C ASP A 188 1.75 7.09 -14.38
N GLY A 189 2.73 6.33 -14.87
CA GLY A 189 4.12 6.75 -14.96
C GLY A 189 4.32 7.82 -16.02
N SER A 190 5.20 8.78 -15.72
CA SER A 190 5.60 9.82 -16.66
C SER A 190 6.90 10.48 -16.22
N ILE A 191 7.54 11.20 -17.14
CA ILE A 191 8.77 11.94 -16.87
C ILE A 191 8.46 13.22 -16.07
N GLY A 192 9.39 13.62 -15.20
CA GLY A 192 9.34 14.87 -14.45
C GLY A 192 8.66 14.70 -13.10
N ASN A 193 7.85 15.69 -12.71
CA ASN A 193 7.13 15.67 -11.43
C ASN A 193 5.82 14.88 -11.48
N ASN A 194 5.50 14.28 -12.63
CA ASN A 194 4.30 13.48 -12.79
C ASN A 194 4.61 12.04 -12.36
N GLY A 195 3.85 11.52 -11.39
CA GLY A 195 3.99 10.18 -10.84
C GLY A 195 4.56 10.15 -9.42
N ILE A 196 5.80 10.63 -9.23
CA ILE A 196 6.40 10.82 -7.90
C ILE A 196 6.90 12.25 -7.77
N PHE A 197 6.41 12.95 -6.75
CA PHE A 197 6.96 14.20 -6.26
C PHE A 197 7.71 13.94 -4.95
N THR A 198 8.91 14.52 -4.84
CA THR A 198 9.77 14.47 -3.65
C THR A 198 10.14 15.89 -3.26
N SER A 199 9.97 16.26 -2.00
CA SER A 199 10.22 17.63 -1.55
C SER A 199 11.71 17.94 -1.30
N GLY A 200 12.50 16.91 -0.99
CA GLY A 200 13.90 17.01 -0.62
C GLY A 200 14.71 15.76 -0.96
N GLY A 201 16.03 15.89 -0.85
CA GLY A 201 16.99 14.85 -1.26
C GLY A 201 17.02 13.59 -0.37
N SER A 202 16.22 13.52 0.69
CA SER A 202 16.06 12.32 1.53
C SER A 202 14.75 11.57 1.28
N ASP A 203 13.83 12.14 0.49
CA ASP A 203 12.49 11.60 0.29
C ASP A 203 12.51 10.61 -0.86
N SER A 204 12.08 9.37 -0.62
CA SER A 204 12.10 8.35 -1.66
C SER A 204 11.13 7.20 -1.41
N ILE A 205 10.88 6.43 -2.47
CA ILE A 205 10.51 5.03 -2.32
C ILE A 205 11.80 4.26 -2.07
N ASN A 206 11.91 3.64 -0.91
CA ASN A 206 13.14 3.05 -0.42
C ASN A 206 13.01 1.53 -0.33
N PHE A 207 13.77 0.80 -1.12
CA PHE A 207 13.92 -0.64 -0.98
C PHE A 207 14.88 -0.95 0.17
N SER A 208 14.55 -1.95 0.99
CA SER A 208 15.53 -2.50 1.94
C SER A 208 16.56 -3.38 1.23
N THR A 209 17.79 -3.48 1.75
CA THR A 209 18.76 -4.50 1.30
C THR A 209 18.13 -5.89 1.38
N GLY A 210 18.20 -6.63 0.27
CA GLY A 210 17.59 -7.95 0.15
C GLY A 210 16.07 -7.94 -0.05
N SER A 211 15.45 -6.76 -0.26
CA SER A 211 14.02 -6.65 -0.57
C SER A 211 13.65 -7.49 -1.78
N THR A 212 12.52 -8.18 -1.68
CA THR A 212 11.88 -8.90 -2.80
C THR A 212 10.70 -8.11 -3.36
N GLY A 213 10.52 -6.87 -2.92
CA GLY A 213 9.44 -6.00 -3.38
C GLY A 213 9.61 -5.62 -4.85
N VAL A 214 8.52 -5.22 -5.47
CA VAL A 214 8.50 -4.69 -6.84
C VAL A 214 7.80 -3.34 -6.84
N PHE A 215 8.49 -2.32 -7.37
CA PHE A 215 7.84 -1.07 -7.72
C PHE A 215 7.46 -1.11 -9.20
N HIS A 216 6.17 -1.30 -9.46
CA HIS A 216 5.61 -1.29 -10.79
C HIS A 216 5.22 0.12 -11.21
N VAL A 217 5.58 0.51 -12.43
CA VAL A 217 5.18 1.79 -13.03
C VAL A 217 4.53 1.55 -14.38
N GLY A 218 3.25 1.91 -14.50
CA GLY A 218 2.49 1.83 -15.75
C GLY A 218 2.83 2.96 -16.72
N ASN A 219 2.50 2.78 -18.00
CA ASN A 219 2.58 3.80 -19.06
C ASN A 219 3.97 4.44 -19.27
N ILE A 220 5.05 3.72 -18.94
CA ILE A 220 6.42 4.23 -19.08
C ILE A 220 7.33 3.16 -19.69
N ASN A 221 8.33 3.57 -20.47
CA ASN A 221 9.36 2.67 -20.97
C ASN A 221 10.57 2.62 -20.02
N VAL A 222 11.47 1.67 -20.24
CA VAL A 222 12.66 1.45 -19.39
C VAL A 222 13.58 2.67 -19.32
N ALA A 223 13.88 3.32 -20.44
CA ALA A 223 14.80 4.45 -20.48
C ALA A 223 14.24 5.64 -19.69
N ASP A 224 12.96 5.94 -19.89
CA ASP A 224 12.27 7.05 -19.22
C ASP A 224 12.11 6.79 -17.73
N ALA A 225 11.81 5.55 -17.33
CA ALA A 225 11.72 5.18 -15.92
C ALA A 225 13.07 5.30 -15.20
N THR A 226 14.17 4.87 -15.84
CA THR A 226 15.52 5.04 -15.29
C THR A 226 15.83 6.53 -15.08
N ALA A 227 15.54 7.39 -16.05
CA ALA A 227 15.78 8.83 -15.92
C ALA A 227 14.90 9.49 -14.85
N ALA A 228 13.60 9.15 -14.83
CA ALA A 228 12.61 9.81 -13.99
C ALA A 228 12.69 9.38 -12.51
N TYR A 229 13.10 8.14 -12.23
CA TYR A 229 13.01 7.57 -10.88
C TYR A 229 14.35 7.20 -10.25
N LEU A 230 15.27 6.62 -11.02
CA LEU A 230 16.59 6.22 -10.54
C LEU A 230 17.54 7.41 -10.55
N ALA A 231 17.84 7.97 -11.73
CA ALA A 231 18.78 9.08 -11.88
C ALA A 231 18.33 10.40 -11.22
N SER A 232 17.06 10.49 -10.81
CA SER A 232 16.49 11.60 -10.04
C SER A 232 16.39 11.30 -8.54
N ASP A 233 17.02 10.21 -8.08
CA ASP A 233 17.08 9.74 -6.70
C ASP A 233 15.72 9.56 -6.00
N LYS A 234 14.64 9.29 -6.75
CA LYS A 234 13.28 9.10 -6.20
C LYS A 234 13.03 7.67 -5.72
N VAL A 235 13.81 6.72 -6.22
CA VAL A 235 13.79 5.30 -5.84
C VAL A 235 15.19 4.88 -5.45
N ARG A 236 15.35 4.30 -4.26
CA ARG A 236 16.68 4.01 -3.66
C ARG A 236 16.73 2.65 -2.99
N VAL A 237 17.93 2.22 -2.62
CA VAL A 237 18.16 1.06 -1.75
C VAL A 237 18.82 1.51 -0.46
N ASN A 238 18.11 1.43 0.67
CA ASN A 238 18.58 1.91 1.98
C ASN A 238 19.15 3.34 1.94
N GLY A 239 18.51 4.23 1.19
CA GLY A 239 18.94 5.61 0.98
C GLY A 239 20.15 5.80 0.06
N ASP A 240 20.77 4.73 -0.44
CA ASP A 240 21.85 4.78 -1.43
C ASP A 240 21.30 5.22 -2.80
N THR A 241 22.00 6.16 -3.43
CA THR A 241 21.69 6.74 -4.75
C THR A 241 22.38 6.00 -5.89
N ASN A 242 23.01 4.86 -5.64
CA ASN A 242 23.65 4.05 -6.66
C ASN A 242 22.61 3.24 -7.46
N ASP A 243 22.28 3.73 -8.64
CA ASP A 243 21.37 3.08 -9.60
C ASP A 243 21.74 1.61 -9.91
N ALA A 244 23.01 1.22 -9.79
CA ALA A 244 23.45 -0.15 -10.06
C ALA A 244 22.91 -1.18 -9.05
N LEU A 245 22.33 -0.73 -7.94
CA LEU A 245 21.65 -1.58 -6.96
C LEU A 245 20.22 -1.93 -7.39
N LEU A 246 19.69 -1.27 -8.41
CA LEU A 246 18.34 -1.45 -8.94
C LEU A 246 18.38 -1.97 -10.36
N GLN A 247 17.36 -2.75 -10.73
CA GLN A 247 17.10 -3.17 -12.10
C GLN A 247 15.74 -2.65 -12.55
N VAL A 248 15.68 -2.22 -13.81
CA VAL A 248 14.45 -1.76 -14.48
C VAL A 248 14.16 -2.68 -15.65
N ILE A 249 13.05 -3.41 -15.59
CA ILE A 249 12.68 -4.43 -16.59
C ILE A 249 11.31 -4.08 -17.15
N SER A 250 11.16 -4.10 -18.48
CA SER A 250 9.83 -3.94 -19.10
C SER A 250 8.91 -5.09 -18.69
N ASP A 251 7.66 -4.77 -18.38
CA ASP A 251 6.64 -5.77 -18.04
C ASP A 251 5.96 -6.40 -19.27
N GLY A 252 6.23 -5.89 -20.47
CA GLY A 252 5.58 -6.31 -21.73
C GLY A 252 4.14 -5.83 -21.92
N ALA A 253 3.58 -5.09 -20.96
CA ALA A 253 2.21 -4.56 -20.95
C ALA A 253 2.13 -3.03 -21.03
N GLY A 254 3.26 -2.37 -21.27
CA GLY A 254 3.34 -0.91 -21.40
C GLY A 254 3.84 -0.21 -20.14
N GLY A 255 4.41 -0.94 -19.19
CA GLY A 255 5.07 -0.41 -18.01
C GLY A 255 6.45 -1.04 -17.76
N VAL A 256 6.95 -0.82 -16.56
CA VAL A 256 8.20 -1.39 -16.05
C VAL A 256 8.05 -1.87 -14.63
N ASN A 257 8.94 -2.79 -14.25
CA ASN A 257 9.15 -3.22 -12.87
C ASN A 257 10.54 -2.78 -12.44
N ILE A 258 10.60 -2.06 -11.32
CA ILE A 258 11.82 -1.66 -10.63
C ILE A 258 11.98 -2.55 -9.40
N SER A 259 13.15 -3.13 -9.20
CA SER A 259 13.45 -4.01 -8.07
C SER A 259 14.94 -3.98 -7.72
N VAL A 260 15.30 -4.47 -6.54
CA VAL A 260 16.70 -4.62 -6.13
C VAL A 260 17.37 -5.69 -7.00
N VAL A 261 18.60 -5.41 -7.45
CA VAL A 261 19.45 -6.42 -8.09
C VAL A 261 19.77 -7.50 -7.05
N PRO A 262 19.38 -8.77 -7.25
CA PRO A 262 19.65 -9.81 -6.27
C PRO A 262 21.14 -9.94 -5.99
N GLU A 263 21.51 -9.93 -4.72
CA GLU A 263 22.90 -10.21 -4.35
C GLU A 263 23.27 -11.63 -4.83
N PRO A 264 24.47 -11.81 -5.43
CA PRO A 264 24.91 -13.13 -5.84
C PRO A 264 24.91 -14.05 -4.62
N SER A 265 24.16 -15.15 -4.68
CA SER A 265 24.01 -16.00 -3.50
C SER A 265 25.38 -16.44 -2.98
N SER A 266 25.67 -16.19 -1.70
CA SER A 266 26.94 -16.61 -1.10
C SER A 266 27.10 -18.13 -1.19
N ALA A 267 25.98 -18.87 -1.23
CA ALA A 267 25.95 -20.30 -1.51
C ALA A 267 26.50 -20.66 -2.91
N ALA A 268 26.13 -19.91 -3.96
CA ALA A 268 26.71 -20.11 -5.28
C ALA A 268 28.21 -19.77 -5.28
N LEU A 269 28.62 -18.70 -4.61
CA LEU A 269 30.03 -18.32 -4.51
C LEU A 269 30.86 -19.37 -3.75
N LEU A 270 30.34 -19.87 -2.62
CA LEU A 270 30.95 -20.94 -1.83
C LEU A 270 30.94 -22.28 -2.58
N GLY A 271 29.87 -22.58 -3.32
CA GLY A 271 29.77 -23.77 -4.16
C GLY A 271 30.81 -23.76 -5.27
N LEU A 272 30.97 -22.62 -5.96
CA LEU A 272 32.01 -22.43 -6.97
C LEU A 272 33.41 -22.44 -6.37
N GLY A 273 33.61 -21.79 -5.22
CA GLY A 273 34.89 -21.83 -4.49
C GLY A 273 35.25 -23.24 -4.03
N GLY A 274 34.27 -23.99 -3.51
CA GLY A 274 34.41 -25.38 -3.12
C GLY A 274 34.73 -26.29 -4.32
N LEU A 275 34.04 -26.09 -5.45
CA LEU A 275 34.32 -26.81 -6.69
C LEU A 275 35.75 -26.51 -7.19
N ALA A 276 36.18 -25.25 -7.17
CA ALA A 276 37.53 -24.86 -7.53
C ALA A 276 38.59 -25.52 -6.63
N LEU A 277 38.34 -25.60 -5.32
CA LEU A 277 39.21 -26.31 -4.37
C LEU A 277 39.27 -27.82 -4.65
N ILE A 278 38.14 -28.45 -4.95
CA ILE A 278 38.09 -29.87 -5.33
C ILE A 278 38.86 -30.12 -6.63
N LEU A 279 38.70 -29.26 -7.63
CA LEU A 279 39.42 -29.35 -8.90
C LEU A 279 40.93 -29.15 -8.70
N ARG A 280 41.35 -28.27 -7.79
CA ARG A 280 42.77 -28.08 -7.45
C ARG A 280 43.38 -29.30 -6.78
N ARG A 281 42.64 -30.03 -5.93
CA ARG A 281 43.13 -31.25 -5.26
C ARG A 281 43.31 -32.45 -6.19
N ARG A 282 42.75 -32.39 -7.40
CA ARG A 282 42.81 -33.49 -8.40
C ARG A 282 43.93 -33.33 -9.44
N LYS A 283 44.77 -32.30 -9.32
CA LYS A 283 46.02 -32.16 -10.08
C LYS A 283 47.20 -32.53 -9.21
#